data_AF-A0A524CQ94-F1
#
_entry.id   AF-A0A524CQ94-F1
#
_cell.length_a   1.000
_cell.length_b   1.000
_cell.length_c   1.000
_cell.angle_alpha   90.00
_cell.angle_beta   90.00
_cell.angle_gamma   90.00
#
_symmetry.space_group_name_H-M   'P 1'
#
loop_
_entity.id
_entity.type
_entity.pdbx_description
1 polymer ?
#
loop_
_entity_poly.entity_id
_entity_poly.type
_entity_poly.pdbx_seq_one_letter_code
_entity_poly.pdbx_strand_id
1 'polypeptide(L)'
;MIKTNDNAGESPKKGTFRLHFLLFLIINALLMAINFLFSPQFWWFIFPIFGWLIGIAVHLAAELTKNLFPHMRAFIIHIAVYVSGILFLGIIDYMFSEALTWALYPLIFWGAGLLVHGIISEDYLRKNKSALREKYRSADRRSKKLIDISKSRAKRDKLLKSDQRIPLNSQFSSPSSNNITNPPKQPKKPKPKGSAEKMKKSYQISEDNTAAEVDIEEKEVICVVHKAPIVGTIYICPHCKTTYCYKCAKALQERGEKCWTCDQDLNP
;
A
#
# COMPACT_ATOMS: atom_id res chain seq x y z
N MET A 1 -7.09 6.90 -29.73
CA MET A 1 -5.81 6.31 -29.27
C MET A 1 -5.51 6.91 -27.89
N ILE A 2 -6.02 6.25 -26.84
CA ILE A 2 -5.93 6.72 -25.45
C ILE A 2 -4.65 6.12 -24.89
N LYS A 3 -3.66 6.95 -24.56
CA LYS A 3 -2.49 6.51 -23.79
C LYS A 3 -2.98 6.27 -22.37
N THR A 4 -3.11 5.00 -21.97
CA THR A 4 -3.17 4.65 -20.56
C THR A 4 -1.83 5.05 -19.96
N ASN A 5 -1.85 5.95 -18.97
CA ASN A 5 -0.68 6.21 -18.14
C ASN A 5 -0.51 4.98 -17.24
N ASP A 6 0.21 4.00 -17.78
CA ASP A 6 0.73 2.88 -17.05
C ASP A 6 1.85 3.43 -16.16
N ASN A 7 1.48 4.09 -15.06
CA ASN A 7 2.40 4.31 -13.94
C ASN A 7 2.62 2.94 -13.30
N ALA A 8 3.45 2.16 -14.01
CA ALA A 8 4.06 0.92 -13.57
C ALA A 8 4.70 1.17 -12.21
N GLY A 9 4.38 0.28 -11.27
CA GLY A 9 4.71 0.43 -9.87
C GLY A 9 6.13 0.88 -9.63
N GLU A 10 6.27 2.01 -8.94
CA GLU A 10 7.49 2.27 -8.18
C GLU A 10 7.60 1.12 -7.19
N SER A 11 8.50 0.17 -7.48
CA SER A 11 8.89 -0.86 -6.53
C SER A 11 9.26 -0.18 -5.21
N PRO A 12 8.78 -0.66 -4.05
CA PRO A 12 9.05 -0.04 -2.76
C PRO A 12 10.55 0.20 -2.62
N LYS A 13 10.95 1.48 -2.56
CA LYS A 13 12.35 1.92 -2.60
C LYS A 13 13.09 1.33 -1.40
N LYS A 14 13.81 0.22 -1.62
CA LYS A 14 14.67 -0.46 -0.62
C LYS A 14 15.73 0.47 0.00
N GLY A 15 15.91 1.67 -0.55
CA GLY A 15 16.81 2.70 -0.03
C GLY A 15 16.31 3.42 1.22
N THR A 16 15.00 3.51 1.46
CA THR A 16 14.47 4.36 2.54
C THR A 16 14.90 3.88 3.92
N PHE A 17 14.79 2.58 4.23
CA PHE A 17 15.19 2.04 5.52
C PHE A 17 16.70 2.17 5.78
N ARG A 18 17.53 1.91 4.77
CA ARG A 18 19.00 2.01 4.89
C ARG A 18 19.44 3.45 5.20
N LEU A 19 18.80 4.44 4.57
CA LEU A 19 19.05 5.85 4.85
C LEU A 19 18.66 6.22 6.28
N HIS A 20 17.47 5.80 6.75
CA HIS A 20 17.02 6.09 8.11
C HIS A 20 17.94 5.44 9.16
N PHE A 21 18.38 4.21 8.93
CA PHE A 21 19.31 3.52 9.82
C PHE A 21 20.70 4.18 9.84
N LEU A 22 21.21 4.60 8.67
CA LEU A 22 22.49 5.32 8.61
C LEU A 22 22.39 6.68 9.33
N LEU A 23 21.30 7.41 9.11
CA LEU A 23 21.03 8.68 9.76
C LEU A 23 20.91 8.51 11.29
N PHE A 24 20.26 7.42 11.73
CA PHE A 24 20.25 6.99 13.13
C PHE A 24 21.67 6.88 13.71
N LEU A 25 22.57 6.16 13.04
CA LEU A 25 23.93 5.96 13.55
C LEU A 25 24.73 7.27 13.60
N ILE A 26 24.64 8.09 12.55
CA ILE A 26 25.37 9.36 12.45
C ILE A 26 24.90 10.35 13.53
N ILE A 27 23.59 10.55 13.66
CA ILE A 27 23.04 11.49 14.64
C ILE A 27 23.38 11.06 16.06
N ASN A 28 23.23 9.77 16.39
CA ASN A 28 23.56 9.29 17.74
C ASN A 28 25.06 9.38 18.06
N ALA A 29 25.94 9.12 17.09
CA ALA A 29 27.38 9.33 17.26
C ALA A 29 27.72 10.80 17.50
N LEU A 30 27.06 11.72 16.80
CA LEU A 30 27.21 13.16 17.00
C LEU A 30 26.70 13.60 18.38
N LEU A 31 25.51 13.15 18.80
CA LEU A 31 24.96 13.46 20.13
C LEU A 31 25.86 12.92 21.25
N MET A 32 26.39 11.72 21.08
CA MET A 32 27.37 11.14 22.00
C MET A 32 28.64 12.01 22.09
N ALA A 33 29.18 12.46 20.96
CA ALA A 33 30.34 13.36 20.95
C ALA A 33 30.01 14.68 21.68
N ILE A 34 28.89 15.33 21.36
CA ILE A 34 28.44 16.57 22.03
C ILE A 34 28.32 16.34 23.54
N ASN A 35 27.73 15.22 23.98
CA ASN A 35 27.62 14.91 25.39
C ASN A 35 28.98 14.85 26.07
N PHE A 36 29.97 14.18 25.47
CA PHE A 36 31.31 14.09 26.06
C PHE A 36 32.05 15.44 26.10
N LEU A 37 31.82 16.32 25.11
CA LEU A 37 32.44 17.63 25.08
C LEU A 37 31.84 18.60 26.11
N PHE A 38 30.51 18.63 26.24
CA PHE A 38 29.82 19.68 27.00
C PHE A 38 29.30 19.23 28.37
N SER A 39 29.08 17.93 28.58
CA SER A 39 28.47 17.41 29.82
C SER A 39 28.94 15.99 30.15
N PRO A 40 30.25 15.76 30.36
CA PRO A 40 30.79 14.41 30.56
C PRO A 40 30.28 13.70 31.82
N GLN A 41 29.83 14.47 32.82
CA GLN A 41 29.27 13.94 34.07
C GLN A 41 27.85 13.38 33.90
N PHE A 42 27.16 13.73 32.82
CA PHE A 42 25.75 13.39 32.62
C PHE A 42 25.53 12.81 31.22
N TRP A 43 25.26 11.51 31.13
CA TRP A 43 25.16 10.78 29.86
C TRP A 43 23.77 10.89 29.22
N TRP A 44 23.31 12.13 28.97
CA TRP A 44 22.01 12.40 28.38
C TRP A 44 21.83 11.83 26.96
N PHE A 45 22.91 11.57 26.23
CA PHE A 45 22.85 10.96 24.89
C PHE A 45 22.20 9.56 24.87
N ILE A 46 22.11 8.88 26.02
CA ILE A 46 21.44 7.58 26.17
C ILE A 46 19.94 7.68 25.86
N PHE A 47 19.28 8.77 26.26
CA PHE A 47 17.84 8.95 26.03
C PHE A 47 17.43 8.91 24.55
N PRO A 48 18.03 9.70 23.65
CA PRO A 48 17.69 9.64 22.22
C PRO A 48 18.07 8.29 21.59
N ILE A 49 19.17 7.66 22.01
CA ILE A 49 19.55 6.32 21.51
C ILE A 49 18.44 5.31 21.79
N PHE A 50 18.01 5.18 23.04
CA PHE A 50 16.99 4.20 23.42
C PHE A 50 15.59 4.59 22.93
N GLY A 51 15.24 5.88 22.92
CA GLY A 51 13.98 6.35 22.33
C GLY A 51 13.86 5.98 20.85
N TRP A 52 14.93 6.14 20.08
CA TRP A 52 14.95 5.74 18.67
C TRP A 52 15.00 4.22 18.50
N LEU A 53 15.67 3.49 19.40
CA LEU A 53 15.70 2.03 19.40
C LEU A 53 14.31 1.42 19.56
N ILE A 54 13.45 2.01 20.42
CA ILE A 54 12.04 1.61 20.55
C ILE A 54 11.32 1.76 19.20
N GLY A 55 11.50 2.90 18.50
CA GLY A 55 10.92 3.11 17.17
C GLY A 55 11.38 2.06 16.14
N ILE A 56 12.67 1.74 16.13
CA ILE A 56 13.22 0.69 15.26
C ILE A 56 12.61 -0.68 15.59
N ALA A 57 12.48 -1.02 16.88
CA ALA A 57 11.86 -2.27 17.31
C ALA A 57 10.41 -2.39 16.82
N VAL A 58 9.63 -1.30 16.91
CA VAL A 58 8.25 -1.24 16.39
C VAL A 58 8.20 -1.41 14.88
N HIS A 59 9.05 -0.70 14.12
CA HIS A 59 9.11 -0.85 12.67
C HIS A 59 9.48 -2.27 12.25
N LEU A 60 10.46 -2.87 12.92
CA LEU A 60 10.87 -4.25 12.65
C LEU A 60 9.73 -5.23 12.97
N ALA A 61 9.06 -5.06 14.11
CA ALA A 61 7.90 -5.86 14.48
C ALA A 61 6.77 -5.74 13.44
N ALA A 62 6.46 -4.52 12.99
CA ALA A 62 5.44 -4.28 11.97
C ALA A 62 5.79 -4.93 10.61
N GLU A 63 7.05 -4.85 10.19
CA GLU A 63 7.52 -5.44 8.93
C GLU A 63 7.52 -6.98 8.98
N LEU A 64 7.97 -7.58 10.09
CA LEU A 64 7.94 -9.03 10.31
C LEU A 64 6.51 -9.58 10.35
N THR A 65 5.56 -8.77 10.83
CA THR A 65 4.17 -9.17 11.03
C THR A 65 3.24 -8.73 9.90
N LYS A 66 3.75 -8.14 8.80
CA LYS A 66 2.91 -7.69 7.67
C LYS A 66 2.07 -8.80 7.02
N ASN A 67 2.54 -10.05 7.12
CA ASN A 67 1.85 -11.22 6.58
C ASN A 67 0.99 -11.95 7.64
N LEU A 68 1.00 -11.47 8.89
CA LEU A 68 0.17 -12.01 9.96
C LEU A 68 -1.22 -11.38 9.96
N PHE A 69 -2.13 -11.99 10.71
CA PHE A 69 -3.48 -11.45 10.89
C PHE A 69 -3.46 -10.12 11.63
N PRO A 70 -4.37 -9.17 11.33
CA PRO A 70 -4.39 -7.84 11.93
C PRO A 70 -4.33 -7.87 13.47
N HIS A 71 -5.13 -8.73 14.11
CA HIS A 71 -5.13 -8.86 15.57
C HIS A 71 -3.79 -9.36 16.14
N MET A 72 -3.17 -10.36 15.49
CA MET A 72 -1.86 -10.88 15.94
C MET A 72 -0.73 -9.89 15.68
N ARG A 73 -0.81 -9.16 14.58
CA ARG A 73 0.12 -8.08 14.27
C ARG A 73 0.06 -7.00 15.34
N ALA A 74 -1.14 -6.54 15.71
CA ALA A 74 -1.31 -5.58 16.79
C ALA A 74 -0.71 -6.10 18.09
N PHE A 75 -1.01 -7.34 18.49
CA PHE A 75 -0.48 -7.92 19.72
C PHE A 75 1.06 -7.98 19.75
N ILE A 76 1.70 -8.42 18.66
CA ILE A 76 3.17 -8.49 18.56
C ILE A 76 3.80 -7.10 18.64
N ILE A 77 3.18 -6.09 18.01
CA ILE A 77 3.64 -4.71 18.11
C ILE A 77 3.55 -4.22 19.56
N HIS A 78 2.45 -4.49 20.27
CA HIS A 78 2.33 -4.16 21.70
C HIS A 78 3.39 -4.85 22.56
N ILE A 79 3.69 -6.13 22.31
CA ILE A 79 4.79 -6.84 22.97
C ILE A 79 6.12 -6.12 22.73
N ALA A 80 6.42 -5.76 21.47
CA ALA A 80 7.66 -5.08 21.12
C ALA A 80 7.79 -3.71 21.83
N VAL A 81 6.73 -2.89 21.79
CA VAL A 81 6.68 -1.61 22.53
C VAL A 81 6.87 -1.81 24.02
N TYR A 82 6.17 -2.79 24.60
CA TYR A 82 6.23 -3.09 26.02
C TYR A 82 7.64 -3.51 26.45
N VAL A 83 8.23 -4.50 25.78
CA VAL A 83 9.57 -5.00 26.14
C VAL A 83 10.63 -3.90 25.99
N SER A 84 10.65 -3.19 24.86
CA SER A 84 11.63 -2.12 24.63
C SER A 84 11.40 -0.93 25.56
N GLY A 85 10.15 -0.57 25.85
CA GLY A 85 9.79 0.51 26.76
C GLY A 85 10.18 0.21 28.20
N ILE A 86 9.84 -0.98 28.72
CA ILE A 86 10.19 -1.40 30.08
C ILE A 86 11.71 -1.47 30.26
N LEU A 87 12.45 -2.00 29.27
CA LEU A 87 13.90 -2.02 29.30
C LEU A 87 14.47 -0.59 29.39
N PHE A 88 13.95 0.34 28.59
CA PHE A 88 14.37 1.74 28.62
C PHE A 88 14.06 2.40 29.96
N LEU A 89 12.84 2.25 30.48
CA LEU A 89 12.46 2.82 31.78
C LEU A 89 13.29 2.22 32.91
N GLY A 90 13.61 0.92 32.88
CA GLY A 90 14.49 0.29 33.85
C GLY A 90 15.93 0.83 33.81
N ILE A 91 16.45 1.17 32.63
CA ILE A 91 17.75 1.83 32.48
C ILE A 91 17.71 3.24 33.07
N ILE A 92 16.65 4.01 32.80
CA ILE A 92 16.49 5.34 33.43
C ILE A 92 16.40 5.18 34.95
N ASP A 93 15.56 4.29 35.45
CA ASP A 93 15.40 4.09 36.89
C ASP A 93 16.74 3.72 37.54
N TYR A 94 17.51 2.81 36.95
CA TYR A 94 18.86 2.46 37.39
C TYR A 94 19.84 3.64 37.38
N MET A 95 19.73 4.57 36.43
CA MET A 95 20.62 5.72 36.33
C MET A 95 20.28 6.85 37.31
N PHE A 96 19.01 7.02 37.66
CA PHE A 96 18.53 8.19 38.40
C PHE A 96 18.04 7.90 39.80
N SER A 97 17.77 6.63 40.11
CA SER A 97 17.24 6.21 41.39
C SER A 97 18.15 5.16 42.01
N GLU A 98 18.40 5.31 43.31
CA GLU A 98 19.08 4.27 44.09
C GLU A 98 18.19 3.03 44.31
N ALA A 99 16.88 3.16 44.08
CA ALA A 99 15.90 2.10 44.25
C ALA A 99 14.97 1.98 43.03
N LEU A 100 14.78 0.76 42.56
CA LEU A 100 14.06 0.42 41.31
C LEU A 100 12.53 0.54 41.47
N THR A 101 12.04 1.70 41.88
CA THR A 101 10.69 1.84 42.46
C THR A 101 9.65 2.29 41.47
N TRP A 102 9.98 3.19 40.54
CA TRP A 102 8.98 3.78 39.66
C TRP A 102 8.81 3.00 38.35
N ALA A 103 9.85 2.35 37.83
CA ALA A 103 9.74 1.53 36.62
C ALA A 103 8.87 0.27 36.82
N LEU A 104 8.66 -0.14 38.08
CA LEU A 104 7.77 -1.24 38.44
C LEU A 104 6.29 -0.92 38.15
N TYR A 105 5.84 0.34 38.23
CA TYR A 105 4.44 0.66 37.96
C TYR A 105 4.07 0.38 36.50
N PRO A 106 4.78 0.92 35.48
CA PRO A 106 4.50 0.57 34.09
C PRO A 106 4.69 -0.92 33.80
N LEU A 107 5.68 -1.57 34.42
CA LEU A 107 5.89 -3.01 34.28
C LEU A 107 4.63 -3.80 34.69
N ILE A 108 4.07 -3.51 35.86
CA ILE A 108 2.91 -4.25 36.37
C ILE A 108 1.64 -3.85 35.62
N PHE A 109 1.35 -2.55 35.52
CA PHE A 109 0.07 -2.07 34.97
C PHE A 109 -0.02 -2.28 33.46
N TRP A 110 1.02 -1.98 32.69
CA TRP A 110 1.00 -2.26 31.25
C TRP A 110 1.15 -3.75 30.97
N GLY A 111 1.88 -4.49 31.82
CA GLY A 111 1.98 -5.95 31.74
C GLY A 111 0.62 -6.63 31.90
N ALA A 112 -0.22 -6.14 32.82
CA ALA A 112 -1.60 -6.61 32.98
C ALA A 112 -2.46 -6.32 31.74
N GLY A 113 -2.36 -5.12 31.16
CA GLY A 113 -3.05 -4.78 29.90
C GLY A 113 -2.63 -5.67 28.74
N LEU A 114 -1.32 -5.94 28.62
CA LEU A 114 -0.77 -6.83 27.61
C LEU A 114 -1.26 -8.27 27.80
N LEU A 115 -1.35 -8.75 29.05
CA LEU A 115 -1.90 -10.06 29.38
C LEU A 115 -3.36 -10.20 28.90
N VAL A 116 -4.21 -9.21 29.20
CA VAL A 116 -5.61 -9.18 28.76
C VAL A 116 -5.71 -9.21 27.23
N HIS A 117 -4.90 -8.40 26.54
CA HIS A 117 -4.82 -8.43 25.07
C HIS A 117 -4.38 -9.79 24.53
N GLY A 118 -3.45 -10.47 25.21
CA GLY A 118 -3.01 -11.82 24.87
C GLY A 118 -4.15 -12.84 24.95
N ILE A 119 -4.93 -12.81 26.03
CA ILE A 119 -6.08 -13.69 26.24
C ILE A 119 -7.15 -13.48 25.15
N ILE A 120 -7.49 -12.22 24.85
CA ILE A 120 -8.47 -11.89 23.80
C ILE A 120 -7.98 -12.35 22.43
N SER A 121 -6.70 -12.11 22.13
CA SER A 121 -6.08 -12.52 20.86
C SER A 121 -6.07 -14.04 20.70
N GLU A 122 -5.82 -14.77 21.78
CA GLU A 122 -5.86 -16.23 21.78
C GLU A 122 -7.28 -16.78 21.57
N ASP A 123 -8.28 -16.24 22.28
CA ASP A 123 -9.69 -16.63 22.09
C ASP A 123 -10.14 -16.37 20.63
N TYR A 124 -9.78 -15.22 20.07
CA TYR A 124 -10.01 -14.90 18.67
C TYR A 124 -9.36 -15.93 17.73
N LEU A 125 -8.10 -16.29 17.97
CA LEU A 125 -7.41 -17.31 17.18
C LEU A 125 -8.06 -18.69 17.30
N ARG A 126 -8.51 -19.07 18.51
CA ARG A 126 -9.19 -20.35 18.76
C ARG A 126 -10.50 -20.42 17.98
N LYS A 127 -11.33 -19.38 18.04
CA LYS A 127 -12.62 -19.29 17.33
C LYS A 127 -12.45 -19.33 15.80
N ASN A 128 -11.45 -18.63 15.26
CA ASN A 128 -11.26 -18.53 13.81
C ASN A 128 -10.29 -19.57 13.21
N LYS A 129 -9.76 -20.52 13.98
CA LYS A 129 -8.69 -21.45 13.53
C LYS A 129 -8.99 -22.18 12.23
N SER A 130 -10.23 -22.60 12.01
CA SER A 130 -10.68 -23.29 10.79
C SER A 130 -10.63 -22.35 9.57
N ALA A 131 -11.22 -21.15 9.69
CA ALA A 131 -11.22 -20.12 8.65
C ALA A 131 -9.79 -19.68 8.29
N LEU A 132 -8.90 -19.55 9.29
CA LEU A 132 -7.49 -19.22 9.06
C LEU A 132 -6.76 -20.33 8.29
N ARG A 133 -6.99 -21.61 8.66
CA ARG A 133 -6.44 -22.76 7.94
C ARG A 133 -6.93 -22.83 6.50
N GLU A 134 -8.18 -22.48 6.24
CA GLU A 134 -8.73 -22.44 4.89
C GLU A 134 -8.14 -21.30 4.05
N LYS A 135 -8.02 -20.10 4.64
CA LYS A 135 -7.37 -18.95 3.98
C LYS A 135 -5.93 -19.28 3.60
N TYR A 136 -5.16 -19.90 4.51
CA TYR A 136 -3.78 -20.31 4.21
C TYR A 136 -3.71 -21.38 3.11
N ARG A 137 -4.60 -22.39 3.16
CA ARG A 137 -4.71 -23.40 2.09
C ARG A 137 -5.08 -22.78 0.73
N SER A 138 -5.95 -21.78 0.70
CA SER A 138 -6.29 -21.08 -0.56
C SER A 138 -5.14 -20.22 -1.09
N ALA A 139 -4.36 -19.56 -0.22
CA ALA A 139 -3.16 -18.82 -0.59
C ALA A 139 -2.06 -19.73 -1.14
N ASP A 140 -1.80 -20.88 -0.50
CA ASP A 140 -0.84 -21.88 -0.99
C ASP A 140 -1.23 -22.41 -2.38
N ARG A 141 -2.52 -22.74 -2.59
CA ARG A 141 -3.04 -23.15 -3.90
C ARG A 141 -2.82 -22.08 -4.98
N ARG A 142 -3.02 -20.80 -4.66
CA ARG A 142 -2.76 -19.68 -5.59
C ARG A 142 -1.27 -19.55 -5.88
N SER A 143 -0.41 -19.65 -4.88
CA SER A 143 1.05 -19.58 -5.03
C SER A 143 1.57 -20.69 -5.96
N LYS A 144 1.17 -21.95 -5.73
CA LYS A 144 1.52 -23.08 -6.59
C LYS A 144 1.08 -22.87 -8.03
N LYS A 145 -0.17 -22.43 -8.24
CA LYS A 145 -0.70 -22.13 -9.58
C LYS A 145 0.12 -21.04 -10.30
N LEU A 146 0.57 -20.00 -9.60
CA LEU A 146 1.41 -18.95 -10.17
C LEU A 146 2.80 -19.46 -10.56
N ILE A 147 3.39 -20.34 -9.74
CA ILE A 147 4.67 -21.00 -10.02
C ILE A 147 4.54 -21.92 -11.25
N ASP A 148 3.44 -22.65 -11.37
CA ASP A 148 3.21 -23.53 -12.53
C ASP A 148 2.99 -22.72 -13.82
N ILE A 149 2.30 -21.58 -13.73
CA ILE A 149 2.13 -20.64 -14.84
C ILE A 149 3.49 -20.05 -15.26
N SER A 150 4.34 -19.64 -14.30
CA SER A 150 5.64 -19.05 -14.60
C SER A 150 6.59 -20.07 -15.25
N LYS A 151 6.61 -21.32 -14.76
CA LYS A 151 7.33 -22.44 -15.40
C LYS A 151 6.82 -22.70 -16.81
N SER A 152 5.49 -22.69 -17.01
CA SER A 152 4.88 -22.91 -18.33
C SER A 152 5.19 -21.80 -19.33
N ARG A 153 5.31 -20.55 -18.86
CA ARG A 153 5.78 -19.41 -19.68
C ARG A 153 7.25 -19.57 -20.05
N ALA A 154 8.11 -19.86 -19.08
CA ALA A 154 9.54 -20.08 -19.33
C ALA A 154 9.80 -21.23 -20.32
N LYS A 155 8.98 -22.30 -20.29
CA LYS A 155 9.06 -23.39 -21.27
C LYS A 155 8.68 -22.94 -22.68
N ARG A 156 7.59 -22.16 -22.82
CA ARG A 156 7.19 -21.58 -24.12
C ARG A 156 8.24 -20.64 -24.69
N ASP A 157 8.84 -19.80 -23.86
CA ASP A 157 9.91 -18.88 -24.30
C ASP A 157 11.16 -19.64 -24.79
N LYS A 158 11.46 -20.80 -24.20
CA LYS A 158 12.53 -21.69 -24.67
C LYS A 158 12.21 -22.32 -26.04
N LEU A 159 10.96 -22.73 -26.27
CA LEU A 159 10.51 -23.29 -27.56
C LEU A 159 10.52 -22.23 -28.67
N LEU A 160 10.05 -21.01 -28.39
CA LEU A 160 10.09 -19.91 -29.36
C LEU A 160 11.54 -19.55 -29.75
N LYS A 161 12.49 -19.63 -28.81
CA LYS A 161 13.92 -19.44 -29.07
C LYS A 161 14.57 -20.61 -29.82
N SER A 162 14.04 -21.83 -29.76
CA SER A 162 14.53 -22.94 -30.59
C SER A 162 14.03 -22.85 -32.03
N ASP A 163 12.78 -22.42 -32.24
CA ASP A 163 12.20 -22.30 -33.59
C ASP A 163 12.85 -21.15 -34.39
N GLN A 164 13.26 -20.06 -33.74
CA GLN A 164 14.00 -18.97 -34.38
C GLN A 164 15.41 -19.35 -34.88
N ARG A 165 15.91 -20.56 -34.57
CA ARG A 165 17.20 -21.06 -35.08
C ARG A 165 17.10 -21.84 -36.38
N ILE A 166 15.93 -21.92 -37.01
CA ILE A 166 15.82 -22.41 -38.39
C ILE A 166 16.37 -21.30 -39.31
N PRO A 167 17.54 -21.49 -39.96
CA PRO A 167 18.05 -20.50 -40.90
C PRO A 167 17.04 -20.33 -42.03
N LEU A 168 16.61 -19.08 -42.27
CA LEU A 168 15.90 -18.71 -43.51
C LEU A 168 16.85 -18.96 -44.69
N ASN A 169 16.91 -20.19 -45.17
CA ASN A 169 17.51 -20.53 -46.44
C ASN A 169 16.49 -21.35 -47.25
N SER A 170 15.43 -20.69 -47.68
CA SER A 170 14.64 -21.16 -48.82
C SER A 170 14.09 -19.96 -49.56
N GLN A 171 14.77 -19.66 -50.66
CA GLN A 171 14.26 -19.05 -51.88
C GLN A 171 12.73 -18.89 -51.91
N PHE A 172 12.24 -17.68 -51.61
CA PHE A 172 10.87 -17.29 -51.94
C PHE A 172 10.95 -16.32 -53.11
N SER A 173 10.64 -16.84 -54.30
CA SER A 173 10.44 -16.07 -55.52
C SER A 173 9.20 -15.19 -55.36
N SER A 174 9.39 -13.90 -55.60
CA SER A 174 8.39 -12.84 -55.49
C SER A 174 7.19 -13.08 -56.42
N PRO A 175 5.94 -13.04 -55.94
CA PRO A 175 4.79 -12.77 -56.78
C PRO A 175 4.66 -11.26 -56.99
N SER A 176 4.63 -10.89 -58.27
CA SER A 176 4.41 -9.55 -58.80
C SER A 176 3.15 -8.87 -58.25
N SER A 177 3.23 -7.55 -58.21
CA SER A 177 2.21 -6.58 -57.83
C SER A 177 0.84 -6.80 -58.49
N ASN A 178 -0.23 -6.39 -57.82
CA ASN A 178 -1.09 -5.30 -58.31
C ASN A 178 -2.23 -4.94 -57.34
N ASN A 179 -2.41 -3.62 -57.19
CA ASN A 179 -3.62 -2.85 -56.85
C ASN A 179 -4.40 -3.16 -55.56
N ILE A 180 -4.74 -2.10 -54.79
CA ILE A 180 -6.13 -1.60 -54.61
C ILE A 180 -6.23 -0.55 -53.49
N THR A 181 -6.66 0.64 -53.92
CA THR A 181 -7.50 1.69 -53.28
C THR A 181 -6.99 2.63 -52.19
N ASN A 182 -7.30 3.91 -52.46
CA ASN A 182 -7.11 5.12 -51.67
C ASN A 182 -7.94 5.14 -50.37
N PRO A 183 -7.43 5.76 -49.29
CA PRO A 183 -8.17 5.95 -48.05
C PRO A 183 -9.21 7.09 -48.14
N PRO A 184 -10.34 7.00 -47.40
CA PRO A 184 -11.39 8.00 -47.42
C PRO A 184 -11.02 9.28 -46.64
N LYS A 185 -11.45 10.42 -47.17
CA LYS A 185 -11.28 11.77 -46.61
C LYS A 185 -11.85 11.89 -45.19
N GLN A 186 -11.02 12.38 -44.27
CA GLN A 186 -11.42 12.70 -42.89
C GLN A 186 -12.23 14.02 -42.83
N PRO A 187 -13.31 14.09 -42.02
CA PRO A 187 -14.07 15.32 -41.81
C PRO A 187 -13.34 16.30 -40.87
N LYS A 188 -13.42 17.59 -41.22
CA LYS A 188 -12.78 18.72 -40.52
C LYS A 188 -13.43 18.95 -39.15
N LYS A 189 -12.61 19.01 -38.09
CA LYS A 189 -13.03 19.36 -36.72
C LYS A 189 -13.40 20.85 -36.59
N PRO A 190 -14.51 21.19 -35.89
CA PRO A 190 -14.81 22.57 -35.52
C PRO A 190 -13.95 23.03 -34.32
N LYS A 191 -13.50 24.30 -34.39
CA LYS A 191 -12.80 25.01 -33.31
C LYS A 191 -13.78 25.30 -32.15
N PRO A 192 -13.45 24.96 -30.89
CA PRO A 192 -14.18 25.48 -29.74
C PRO A 192 -13.73 26.91 -29.44
N LYS A 193 -14.70 27.82 -29.41
CA LYS A 193 -14.58 29.18 -28.87
C LYS A 193 -14.84 29.14 -27.37
N GLY A 194 -14.03 29.89 -26.61
CA GLY A 194 -14.52 30.76 -25.54
C GLY A 194 -14.86 30.16 -24.17
N SER A 195 -14.01 30.54 -23.21
CA SER A 195 -14.33 30.97 -21.83
C SER A 195 -15.14 30.07 -20.89
N ALA A 196 -14.46 29.57 -19.85
CA ALA A 196 -15.05 29.42 -18.53
C ALA A 196 -13.98 29.71 -17.47
N GLU A 197 -14.06 30.92 -16.94
CA GLU A 197 -13.35 31.45 -15.79
C GLU A 197 -14.00 30.94 -14.49
N LYS A 198 -13.16 30.76 -13.45
CA LYS A 198 -13.50 30.68 -12.01
C LYS A 198 -14.38 29.53 -11.49
N MET A 199 -13.71 28.54 -10.89
CA MET A 199 -13.92 28.20 -9.47
C MET A 199 -12.80 27.28 -8.97
N LYS A 200 -11.75 27.87 -8.38
CA LYS A 200 -10.79 27.13 -7.55
C LYS A 200 -11.28 27.24 -6.12
N LYS A 201 -11.88 26.18 -5.59
CA LYS A 201 -12.03 26.00 -4.14
C LYS A 201 -10.92 25.06 -3.69
N SER A 202 -9.84 25.65 -3.19
CA SER A 202 -8.71 24.95 -2.59
C SER A 202 -9.18 24.30 -1.29
N TYR A 203 -9.21 22.97 -1.27
CA TYR A 203 -9.31 22.21 -0.04
C TYR A 203 -7.89 22.01 0.47
N GLN A 204 -7.49 22.81 1.46
CA GLN A 204 -6.24 22.60 2.19
C GLN A 204 -6.47 21.45 3.17
N ILE A 205 -5.80 20.32 2.92
CA ILE A 205 -5.65 19.24 3.89
C ILE A 205 -4.40 19.60 4.71
N SER A 206 -4.57 19.86 6.00
CA SER A 206 -3.47 20.04 6.94
C SER A 206 -2.79 18.69 7.18
N GLU A 207 -1.47 18.62 6.97
CA GLU A 207 -0.66 17.40 7.00
C GLU A 207 -0.23 16.93 8.41
N ASP A 208 -0.70 17.56 9.48
CA ASP A 208 -0.10 17.36 10.82
C ASP A 208 -0.94 16.54 11.81
N ASN A 209 -1.75 15.59 11.33
CA ASN A 209 -2.41 14.62 12.22
C ASN A 209 -1.86 13.20 11.98
N THR A 210 -0.99 12.81 12.91
CA THR A 210 -0.55 11.46 13.28
C THR A 210 -1.26 10.28 12.59
N ALA A 211 -0.49 9.56 11.77
CA ALA A 211 -0.87 8.38 11.00
C ALA A 211 -1.19 7.11 11.83
N ALA A 212 -1.56 7.23 13.10
CA ALA A 212 -1.73 6.09 13.99
C ALA A 212 -3.17 5.54 14.06
N GLU A 213 -4.21 6.35 13.88
CA GLU A 213 -5.61 5.87 13.99
C GLU A 213 -6.54 6.67 13.07
N VAL A 214 -6.24 6.71 11.77
CA VAL A 214 -7.29 6.99 10.80
C VAL A 214 -7.90 5.63 10.45
N ASP A 215 -8.99 5.28 11.13
CA ASP A 215 -9.92 4.27 10.63
C ASP A 215 -10.41 4.79 9.28
N ILE A 216 -9.76 4.32 8.21
CA ILE A 216 -10.23 4.52 6.85
C ILE A 216 -11.49 3.65 6.76
N GLU A 217 -12.62 4.20 7.18
CA GLU A 217 -13.92 3.67 6.79
C GLU A 217 -13.94 3.68 5.27
N GLU A 218 -13.72 2.52 4.66
CA GLU A 218 -13.86 2.31 3.23
C GLU A 218 -15.32 2.59 2.88
N LYS A 219 -15.60 3.85 2.55
CA LYS A 219 -16.94 4.28 2.19
C LYS A 219 -17.31 3.57 0.90
N GLU A 220 -18.20 2.58 1.02
CA GLU A 220 -18.66 1.81 -0.14
C GLU A 220 -19.30 2.76 -1.15
N VAL A 221 -18.72 2.81 -2.35
CA VAL A 221 -19.25 3.64 -3.44
C VAL A 221 -20.43 2.91 -4.05
N ILE A 222 -21.64 3.43 -3.82
CA ILE A 222 -22.90 2.88 -4.33
C ILE A 222 -23.15 3.43 -5.73
N CYS A 223 -23.54 2.56 -6.67
CA CYS A 223 -23.98 3.02 -7.99
C CYS A 223 -25.39 3.58 -7.95
N VAL A 224 -25.60 4.74 -8.58
CA VAL A 224 -26.92 5.39 -8.68
C VAL A 224 -27.97 4.56 -9.42
N VAL A 225 -27.57 3.72 -10.39
CA VAL A 225 -28.52 2.97 -11.24
C VAL A 225 -29.04 1.72 -10.55
N HIS A 226 -28.16 0.83 -10.10
CA HIS A 226 -28.56 -0.45 -9.48
C HIS A 226 -28.57 -0.43 -7.95
N LYS A 227 -28.27 0.73 -7.33
CA LYS A 227 -28.33 0.97 -5.87
C LYS A 227 -27.57 -0.06 -5.02
N ALA A 228 -26.48 -0.62 -5.53
CA ALA A 228 -25.62 -1.54 -4.79
C ALA A 228 -24.14 -1.10 -4.86
N PRO A 229 -23.28 -1.60 -3.96
CA PRO A 229 -21.85 -1.32 -4.00
C PRO A 229 -21.23 -1.70 -5.35
N ILE A 230 -20.39 -0.83 -5.90
CA ILE A 230 -19.75 -1.07 -7.20
C ILE A 230 -18.62 -2.09 -7.02
N VAL A 231 -18.80 -3.27 -7.60
CA VAL A 231 -17.73 -4.28 -7.71
C VAL A 231 -17.12 -4.19 -9.11
N GLY A 232 -15.88 -3.70 -9.21
CA GLY A 232 -15.13 -3.63 -10.47
C GLY A 232 -14.83 -2.21 -10.94
N THR A 233 -14.93 -1.96 -12.25
CA THR A 233 -14.61 -0.66 -12.85
C THR A 233 -15.70 0.38 -12.54
N ILE A 234 -15.26 1.50 -11.97
CA ILE A 234 -16.10 2.65 -11.65
C ILE A 234 -16.04 3.64 -12.83
N TYR A 235 -17.20 4.13 -13.26
CA TYR A 235 -17.31 5.26 -14.15
C TYR A 235 -17.78 6.49 -13.36
N ILE A 236 -17.10 7.62 -13.52
CA ILE A 236 -17.45 8.88 -12.86
C ILE A 236 -17.89 9.86 -13.95
N CYS A 237 -19.13 10.34 -13.86
CA CYS A 237 -19.62 11.32 -14.81
C CYS A 237 -18.70 12.57 -14.82
N PRO A 238 -18.19 13.01 -15.99
CA PRO A 238 -17.23 14.10 -16.04
C PRO A 238 -17.83 15.44 -15.58
N HIS A 239 -19.14 15.62 -15.77
CA HIS A 239 -19.89 16.84 -15.47
C HIS A 239 -20.24 16.99 -13.99
N CYS A 240 -20.86 15.98 -13.37
CA CYS A 240 -21.40 16.08 -12.01
C CYS A 240 -20.71 15.18 -10.98
N LYS A 241 -19.69 14.40 -11.38
CA LYS A 241 -18.95 13.45 -10.53
C LYS A 241 -19.79 12.34 -9.90
N THR A 242 -21.02 12.13 -10.39
CA THR A 242 -21.83 10.97 -9.98
C THR A 242 -21.14 9.67 -10.39
N THR A 243 -21.10 8.71 -9.47
CA THR A 243 -20.47 7.40 -9.63
C THR A 243 -21.44 6.34 -10.14
N TYR A 244 -20.98 5.60 -11.13
CA TYR A 244 -21.69 4.51 -11.78
C TYR A 244 -20.81 3.27 -11.84
N CYS A 245 -21.44 2.09 -11.83
CA CYS A 245 -20.79 0.88 -12.31
C CYS A 245 -20.56 1.03 -13.82
N TYR A 246 -19.41 0.57 -14.36
CA TYR A 246 -19.12 0.69 -15.80
C TYR A 246 -20.23 0.07 -16.67
N LYS A 247 -20.73 -1.12 -16.29
CA LYS A 247 -21.84 -1.80 -16.99
C LYS A 247 -23.11 -0.95 -17.05
N CYS A 248 -23.39 -0.21 -15.98
CA CYS A 248 -24.57 0.63 -15.82
C CYS A 248 -24.46 1.88 -16.68
N ALA A 249 -23.31 2.55 -16.64
CA ALA A 249 -23.04 3.71 -17.49
C ALA A 249 -23.13 3.33 -18.99
N LYS A 250 -22.59 2.17 -19.36
CA LYS A 250 -22.66 1.65 -20.74
C LYS A 250 -24.08 1.31 -21.17
N ALA A 251 -24.86 0.65 -20.30
CA ALA A 251 -26.26 0.33 -20.58
C ALA A 251 -27.12 1.59 -20.76
N LEU A 252 -26.86 2.66 -20.00
CA LEU A 252 -27.52 3.96 -20.19
C LEU A 252 -27.15 4.57 -21.55
N GLN A 253 -25.86 4.59 -21.90
CA GLN A 253 -25.40 5.09 -23.20
C GLN A 253 -26.02 4.33 -24.38
N GLU A 254 -26.09 2.99 -24.32
CA GLU A 254 -26.68 2.14 -25.37
C GLU A 254 -28.19 2.40 -25.56
N ARG A 255 -28.88 2.88 -24.52
CA ARG A 255 -30.31 3.26 -24.58
C ARG A 255 -30.52 4.72 -25.01
N GLY A 256 -29.46 5.49 -25.21
CA GLY A 256 -29.56 6.93 -25.43
C GLY A 256 -30.03 7.69 -24.19
N GLU A 257 -29.89 7.09 -23.00
CA GLU A 257 -30.17 7.77 -21.74
C GLU A 257 -28.97 8.60 -21.29
N LYS A 258 -29.26 9.75 -20.68
CA LYS A 258 -28.26 10.66 -20.13
C LYS A 258 -27.95 10.33 -18.66
N CYS A 259 -26.95 11.00 -18.11
CA CYS A 259 -26.65 10.95 -16.67
C CYS A 259 -27.88 11.31 -15.84
N TRP A 260 -28.38 10.40 -15.01
CA TRP A 260 -29.59 10.61 -14.20
C TRP A 260 -29.48 11.77 -13.19
N THR A 261 -28.27 12.24 -12.88
CA THR A 261 -28.06 13.37 -11.96
C THR A 261 -28.00 14.73 -12.66
N CYS A 262 -27.42 14.81 -13.86
CA CYS A 262 -27.14 16.11 -14.51
C CYS A 262 -27.62 16.22 -15.97
N ASP A 263 -28.28 15.20 -16.48
CA ASP A 263 -28.85 15.14 -17.83
C ASP A 263 -27.83 15.45 -18.96
N GLN A 264 -26.58 15.03 -18.77
CA GLN A 264 -25.51 15.11 -19.79
C GLN A 264 -25.20 13.72 -20.32
N ASP A 265 -24.77 13.63 -21.58
CA ASP A 265 -24.47 12.36 -22.23
C ASP A 265 -23.33 11.61 -21.50
N LEU A 266 -23.51 10.30 -21.36
CA LEU A 266 -22.51 9.42 -20.77
C LEU A 266 -21.59 8.89 -21.87
N ASN A 267 -20.28 8.96 -21.65
CA ASN A 267 -19.26 8.39 -22.54
C ASN A 267 -18.27 7.52 -21.73
N PRO A 268 -18.71 6.32 -21.28
CA PRO A 268 -17.93 5.38 -20.48
C PRO A 268 -16.82 4.63 -21.22
#